data_AF-A0AAN9VKD5-F1
#
_entry.id   AF-A0AAN9VKD5-F1
#
_cell.length_a   1.000
_cell.length_b   1.000
_cell.length_c   1.000
_cell.angle_alpha   90.00
_cell.angle_beta   90.00
_cell.angle_gamma   90.00
#
_symmetry.space_group_name_H-M   'P 1'
#
loop_
_entity.id
_entity.type
_entity.pdbx_description
1 polymer ?
#
loop_
_entity_poly.entity_id
_entity_poly.type
_entity_poly.pdbx_seq_one_letter_code
_entity_poly.pdbx_strand_id
1 'polypeptide(L)'
;MRATSFLLKGPGRAPAKEPVPFVEILPLRLKDTVSGKSNRQAENICLQELGLLLSCLKKHDFNQTSCDKEINAFKNCHKTVMAGKKIIYEQEKRGELKTGTKDLSSKQINKILKQYPLV
;
A
#
# COMPACT_ATOMS: atom_id res chain seq x y z
N MET A 1 -25.02 -2.52 47.33
CA MET A 1 -25.50 -1.72 46.18
C MET A 1 -25.60 -2.63 44.97
N ARG A 2 -26.64 -2.44 44.16
CA ARG A 2 -27.26 -3.42 43.25
C ARG A 2 -26.40 -3.77 42.01
N ALA A 3 -26.48 -5.05 41.65
CA ALA A 3 -26.03 -5.75 40.44
C ALA A 3 -26.15 -4.94 39.14
N THR A 4 -25.25 -5.12 38.16
CA THR A 4 -25.54 -6.06 37.05
C THR A 4 -24.28 -6.68 36.43
N SER A 5 -23.85 -7.81 36.99
CA SER A 5 -23.10 -8.87 36.28
C SER A 5 -23.94 -9.57 35.18
N PHE A 6 -25.13 -9.04 34.86
CA PHE A 6 -26.02 -9.50 33.79
C PHE A 6 -25.55 -9.10 32.37
N LEU A 7 -24.62 -8.16 32.23
CA LEU A 7 -24.15 -7.68 30.92
C LEU A 7 -23.09 -8.57 30.25
N LEU A 8 -22.60 -9.63 30.92
CA LEU A 8 -21.57 -10.54 30.40
C LEU A 8 -22.06 -11.99 30.26
N LYS A 9 -23.38 -12.21 30.18
CA LYS A 9 -23.95 -13.54 29.92
C LYS A 9 -24.33 -13.68 28.45
N GLY A 10 -23.39 -13.33 27.57
CA GLY A 10 -23.45 -13.68 26.14
C GLY A 10 -22.86 -15.07 25.90
N PRO A 11 -23.18 -15.73 24.78
CA PRO A 11 -22.75 -17.09 24.46
C PRO A 11 -21.26 -17.15 24.13
N GLY A 12 -20.35 -16.91 25.09
CA GLY A 12 -18.89 -17.12 25.00
C GLY A 12 -18.30 -17.07 23.58
N ARG A 13 -17.80 -18.21 23.09
CA ARG A 13 -17.34 -18.45 21.70
C ARG A 13 -18.37 -19.17 20.82
N ALA A 14 -19.60 -19.33 21.28
CA ALA A 14 -20.65 -19.96 20.49
C ALA A 14 -21.13 -18.97 19.42
N PRO A 15 -21.51 -19.47 18.23
CA PRO A 15 -21.97 -18.61 17.14
C PRO A 15 -23.19 -17.80 17.58
N ALA A 16 -23.23 -16.53 17.17
CA ALA A 16 -24.37 -15.67 17.44
C ALA A 16 -25.63 -16.29 16.82
N LYS A 17 -26.69 -16.44 17.62
CA LYS A 17 -27.98 -16.97 17.16
C LYS A 17 -28.77 -15.83 16.54
N GLU A 18 -29.17 -15.98 15.29
CA GLU A 18 -29.97 -14.96 14.58
C GLU A 18 -31.35 -14.76 15.23
N PRO A 19 -31.94 -13.55 15.13
CA PRO A 19 -31.40 -12.37 14.45
C PRO A 19 -30.43 -11.58 15.34
N VAL A 20 -29.25 -11.26 14.80
CA VAL A 20 -28.30 -10.37 15.47
C VAL A 20 -28.69 -8.93 15.11
N PRO A 21 -29.20 -8.11 16.05
CA PRO A 21 -29.62 -6.76 15.74
C PRO A 21 -28.42 -5.95 15.25
N PHE A 22 -28.53 -5.39 14.05
CA PHE A 22 -27.51 -4.50 13.51
C PHE A 22 -27.47 -3.22 14.34
N VAL A 23 -26.31 -2.92 14.92
CA VAL A 23 -26.06 -1.64 15.57
C VAL A 23 -25.23 -0.81 14.61
N GLU A 24 -25.85 0.22 14.05
CA GLU A 24 -25.21 1.11 13.10
C GLU A 24 -24.21 2.03 13.81
N ILE A 25 -22.92 1.75 13.68
CA ILE A 25 -21.85 2.65 14.18
C ILE A 25 -21.61 3.79 13.20
N LEU A 26 -21.76 3.51 11.91
CA LEU A 26 -21.63 4.46 10.81
C LEU A 26 -22.78 4.23 9.83
N PRO A 27 -23.34 5.29 9.24
CA PRO A 27 -24.45 5.16 8.33
C PRO A 27 -24.07 4.27 7.14
N LEU A 28 -24.94 3.34 6.77
CA LEU A 28 -24.82 2.45 5.60
C LEU A 28 -25.04 3.24 4.29
N ARG A 29 -24.23 4.28 4.09
CA ARG A 29 -24.22 5.12 2.90
C ARG A 29 -22.80 5.22 2.36
N LEU A 30 -22.68 5.28 1.04
CA LEU A 30 -21.42 5.54 0.39
C LEU A 30 -20.95 6.97 0.71
N LYS A 31 -19.64 7.18 0.75
CA LYS A 31 -19.02 8.50 0.89
C LYS A 31 -18.63 9.02 -0.48
N ASP A 32 -18.63 10.33 -0.64
CA ASP A 32 -18.14 11.00 -1.86
C ASP A 32 -16.60 11.00 -1.98
N THR A 33 -15.91 10.37 -1.03
CA THR A 33 -14.44 10.29 -1.02
C THR A 33 -13.94 8.92 -0.59
N VAL A 34 -12.86 8.50 -1.22
CA VAL A 34 -12.04 7.34 -0.84
C VAL A 34 -10.80 7.81 -0.10
N SER A 35 -10.43 7.09 0.95
CA SER A 35 -9.17 7.31 1.65
C SER A 35 -8.02 6.83 0.79
N GLY A 36 -6.98 7.65 0.66
CA GLY A 36 -5.74 7.24 0.01
C GLY A 36 -4.95 6.31 0.91
N LYS A 37 -5.20 5.00 0.85
CA LYS A 37 -4.30 4.03 1.44
C LYS A 37 -3.10 3.87 0.52
N SER A 38 -1.92 4.15 1.06
CA SER A 38 -0.64 3.88 0.40
C SER A 38 -0.55 2.38 0.09
N ASN A 39 -0.81 1.98 -1.16
CA ASN A 39 -0.50 0.64 -1.65
C ASN A 39 1.00 0.56 -1.95
N ARG A 40 1.82 0.69 -0.89
CA ARG A 40 3.25 0.39 -0.98
C ARG A 40 3.37 -1.11 -1.05
N GLN A 41 3.21 -1.67 -2.24
CA GLN A 41 3.78 -2.98 -2.52
C GLN A 41 5.28 -2.79 -2.32
N ALA A 42 5.79 -3.31 -1.21
CA ALA A 42 7.22 -3.37 -0.93
C ALA A 42 7.80 -4.43 -1.87
N GLU A 43 7.82 -4.13 -3.16
CA GLU A 43 8.53 -4.95 -4.11
C GLU A 43 10.01 -4.83 -3.80
N ASN A 44 10.65 -5.98 -3.83
CA ASN A 44 12.06 -6.20 -3.55
C ASN A 44 12.91 -5.60 -4.67
N ILE A 45 13.03 -4.27 -4.65
CA ILE A 45 13.72 -3.49 -5.66
C ILE A 45 15.22 -3.78 -5.61
N CYS A 46 15.76 -4.27 -6.73
CA CYS A 46 17.17 -4.53 -6.95
C CYS A 46 17.82 -5.60 -6.05
N LEU A 47 17.04 -6.56 -5.51
CA LEU A 47 17.61 -7.61 -4.67
C LEU A 47 18.56 -8.55 -5.42
N GLN A 48 18.33 -8.76 -6.71
CA GLN A 48 19.18 -9.63 -7.53
C GLN A 48 20.59 -9.02 -7.66
N GLU A 49 20.67 -7.75 -8.01
CA GLU A 49 21.91 -6.99 -8.16
C GLU A 49 22.62 -6.83 -6.81
N LEU A 50 21.85 -6.62 -5.73
CA LEU A 50 22.39 -6.60 -4.38
C LEU A 50 23.03 -7.95 -4.00
N GLY A 51 22.37 -9.06 -4.30
CA GLY A 51 22.90 -10.40 -4.03
C GLY A 51 24.21 -10.67 -4.77
N LEU A 52 24.29 -10.29 -6.05
CA LEU A 52 25.51 -10.41 -6.85
C LEU A 52 26.65 -9.56 -6.30
N LEU A 53 26.37 -8.31 -5.93
CA LEU A 53 27.34 -7.41 -5.32
C LEU A 53 27.90 -7.96 -4.00
N LEU A 54 27.02 -8.44 -3.12
CA LEU A 54 27.43 -9.04 -1.86
C LEU A 54 28.26 -10.31 -2.07
N SER A 55 27.94 -11.10 -3.10
CA SER A 55 28.71 -12.30 -3.45
C SER A 55 30.13 -11.96 -3.93
N CYS A 56 30.29 -10.87 -4.69
CA CYS A 56 31.60 -10.41 -5.17
C CYS A 56 32.44 -9.86 -4.01
N LEU A 57 31.84 -8.98 -3.18
CA LEU A 57 32.52 -8.42 -2.02
C LEU A 57 33.01 -9.52 -1.07
N LYS A 58 32.21 -10.57 -0.85
CA LYS A 58 32.62 -11.71 -0.02
C LYS A 58 33.83 -12.47 -0.58
N LYS A 59 34.01 -12.53 -1.91
CA LYS A 59 35.15 -13.22 -2.55
C LYS A 59 36.45 -12.43 -2.51
N HIS A 60 36.36 -11.10 -2.37
CA HIS A 60 37.49 -10.18 -2.47
C HIS A 60 37.73 -9.40 -1.16
N ASP A 61 37.39 -9.99 -0.01
CA ASP A 61 37.54 -9.36 1.32
C ASP A 61 37.00 -7.93 1.40
N PHE A 62 35.84 -7.72 0.75
CA PHE A 62 35.14 -6.44 0.64
C PHE A 62 35.92 -5.34 -0.10
N ASN A 63 36.91 -5.69 -0.91
CA ASN A 63 37.59 -4.75 -1.76
C ASN A 63 36.68 -4.28 -2.91
N GLN A 64 36.31 -3.00 -2.88
CA GLN A 64 35.38 -2.40 -3.83
C GLN A 64 35.93 -2.34 -5.26
N THR A 65 37.23 -2.12 -5.43
CA THR A 65 37.86 -1.96 -6.75
C THR A 65 37.79 -3.24 -7.59
N SER A 66 37.67 -4.41 -6.93
CA SER A 66 37.54 -5.70 -7.61
C SER A 66 36.11 -5.98 -8.09
N CYS A 67 35.11 -5.26 -7.58
CA CYS A 67 33.68 -5.49 -7.81
C CYS A 67 32.99 -4.32 -8.54
N ASP A 68 33.73 -3.54 -9.32
CA ASP A 68 33.22 -2.35 -10.00
C ASP A 68 32.04 -2.67 -10.94
N LYS A 69 32.02 -3.87 -11.54
CA LYS A 69 30.95 -4.30 -12.45
C LYS A 69 29.63 -4.45 -11.71
N GLU A 70 29.64 -5.15 -10.59
CA GLU A 70 28.49 -5.42 -9.74
C GLU A 70 27.99 -4.15 -9.06
N ILE A 71 28.91 -3.27 -8.64
CA ILE A 71 28.59 -1.94 -8.09
C ILE A 71 27.86 -1.09 -9.12
N ASN A 72 28.33 -1.06 -10.36
CA ASN A 72 27.69 -0.29 -11.42
C ASN A 72 26.32 -0.86 -11.79
N ALA A 73 26.18 -2.18 -11.84
CA ALA A 73 24.89 -2.84 -12.09
C ALA A 73 23.85 -2.47 -11.01
N PHE A 74 24.23 -2.57 -9.72
CA PHE A 74 23.36 -2.18 -8.61
C PHE A 74 22.97 -0.70 -8.65
N LYS A 75 23.95 0.19 -8.88
CA LYS A 75 23.70 1.64 -9.00
C LYS A 75 22.73 1.95 -10.15
N ASN A 76 22.85 1.26 -11.27
CA ASN A 76 21.96 1.46 -12.41
C ASN A 76 20.53 1.01 -12.10
N CYS A 77 20.34 -0.17 -11.51
CA CYS A 77 19.02 -0.62 -11.07
C CYS A 77 18.39 0.36 -10.07
N HIS A 78 19.17 0.83 -9.09
CA HIS A 78 18.67 1.79 -8.11
C HIS A 78 18.21 3.10 -8.77
N LYS A 79 19.01 3.63 -9.72
CA LYS A 79 18.67 4.86 -10.44
C LYS A 79 17.38 4.72 -11.26
N THR A 80 17.22 3.63 -12.01
CA THR A 80 16.02 3.42 -12.84
C THR A 80 14.76 3.35 -11.99
N VAL A 81 14.83 2.65 -10.86
CA VAL A 81 13.67 2.49 -9.98
C VAL A 81 13.35 3.80 -9.25
N MET A 82 14.35 4.55 -8.79
CA MET A 82 14.12 5.86 -8.18
C MET A 82 13.53 6.86 -9.18
N ALA A 83 13.98 6.83 -10.44
CA ALA A 83 13.39 7.64 -11.50
C ALA A 83 11.92 7.24 -11.77
N GLY A 84 11.62 5.95 -11.87
CA GLY A 84 10.25 5.45 -12.04
C GLY A 84 9.33 5.85 -10.89
N LYS A 85 9.78 5.71 -9.64
CA LYS A 85 9.03 6.16 -8.45
C LYS A 85 8.73 7.65 -8.48
N LYS A 86 9.68 8.47 -8.90
CA LYS A 86 9.50 9.92 -9.01
C LYS A 86 8.42 10.25 -10.06
N ILE A 87 8.44 9.59 -11.20
CA ILE A 87 7.44 9.76 -12.27
C ILE A 87 6.04 9.40 -11.76
N ILE A 88 5.90 8.25 -11.10
CA ILE A 88 4.60 7.81 -10.53
C ILE A 88 4.12 8.84 -9.49
N TYR A 89 4.99 9.26 -8.58
CA TYR A 89 4.66 10.26 -7.56
C TYR A 89 4.20 11.60 -8.17
N GLU A 90 4.88 12.07 -9.20
CA GLU A 90 4.50 13.30 -9.91
C GLU A 90 3.16 13.15 -10.64
N GLN A 91 2.91 12.00 -11.28
CA GLN A 91 1.63 11.69 -11.91
C GLN A 91 0.48 11.64 -10.89
N GLU A 92 0.69 11.00 -9.74
CA GLU A 92 -0.28 11.00 -8.64
C GLU A 92 -0.51 12.40 -8.08
N LYS A 93 0.53 13.23 -7.99
CA LYS A 93 0.41 14.61 -7.54
C LYS A 93 -0.41 15.46 -8.51
N ARG A 94 -0.21 15.28 -9.82
CA ARG A 94 -0.98 15.99 -10.85
C ARG A 94 -2.45 15.56 -10.87
N GLY A 95 -2.75 14.32 -10.48
CA GLY A 95 -4.14 13.82 -10.45
C GLY A 95 -4.81 13.83 -11.82
N GLU A 96 -4.01 13.74 -12.89
CA GLU A 96 -4.47 13.65 -14.27
C GLU A 96 -5.22 12.34 -14.47
N LEU A 97 -6.43 12.39 -15.04
CA LEU A 97 -7.22 11.19 -15.29
C LEU A 97 -6.58 10.43 -16.46
N LYS A 98 -6.00 9.26 -16.21
CA LYS A 98 -5.55 8.36 -17.27
C LYS A 98 -6.78 7.66 -17.85
N THR A 99 -7.08 7.90 -19.11
CA THR A 99 -8.17 7.23 -19.82
C THR A 99 -7.75 5.79 -20.18
N GLY A 100 -8.64 4.82 -19.97
CA GLY A 100 -8.44 3.42 -20.40
C GLY A 100 -7.74 2.47 -19.42
N THR A 101 -7.30 2.94 -18.25
CA THR A 101 -6.67 2.08 -17.21
C THR A 101 -7.63 1.79 -16.05
N LYS A 102 -7.70 0.53 -15.60
CA LYS A 102 -8.51 0.12 -14.43
C LYS A 102 -7.91 0.59 -13.10
N ASP A 103 -6.60 0.83 -13.06
CA ASP A 103 -5.89 1.22 -11.84
C ASP A 103 -5.84 2.75 -11.71
N LEU A 104 -6.81 3.30 -10.98
CA LEU A 104 -6.88 4.73 -10.65
C LEU A 104 -6.33 4.99 -9.24
N SER A 105 -5.51 6.04 -9.11
CA SER A 105 -5.07 6.54 -7.81
C SER A 105 -6.25 7.17 -7.06
N SER A 106 -6.23 7.07 -5.73
CA SER A 106 -7.27 7.66 -4.85
C SER A 106 -7.60 9.11 -5.17
N LYS A 107 -6.61 9.91 -5.59
CA LYS A 107 -6.81 11.31 -6.00
C LYS A 107 -7.63 11.44 -7.28
N GLN A 108 -7.38 10.56 -8.26
CA GLN A 108 -8.14 10.52 -9.51
C GLN A 108 -9.59 10.10 -9.23
N ILE A 109 -9.79 9.07 -8.41
CA ILE A 109 -11.11 8.60 -7.99
C ILE A 109 -11.88 9.70 -7.27
N ASN A 110 -11.24 10.37 -6.30
CA ASN A 110 -11.86 11.49 -5.57
C ASN A 110 -12.24 12.66 -6.46
N LYS A 111 -11.54 12.87 -7.59
CA LYS A 111 -11.92 13.88 -8.58
C LYS A 111 -13.20 13.49 -9.32
N ILE A 112 -13.37 12.21 -9.66
CA ILE A 112 -14.57 11.66 -10.31
C ILE A 112 -15.76 11.67 -9.35
N LEU A 113 -15.58 11.19 -8.11
CA LEU A 113 -16.66 11.15 -7.12
C LEU A 113 -17.21 12.54 -6.77
N LYS A 114 -16.35 13.58 -6.79
CA LYS A 114 -16.78 14.97 -6.63
C LYS A 114 -17.62 15.50 -7.78
N GLN A 115 -17.48 14.95 -8.99
CA GLN A 115 -18.31 15.34 -10.14
C GLN A 115 -19.71 14.73 -10.06
N TYR A 116 -19.83 13.56 -9.42
CA TYR A 116 -21.09 12.82 -9.28
C TYR A 116 -21.32 12.45 -7.80
N PRO A 117 -21.60 13.45 -6.94
CA PRO A 117 -21.87 13.18 -5.53
C PRO A 117 -23.18 12.40 -5.37
N LEU A 118 -23.20 11.52 -4.38
CA LEU A 118 -24.41 10.78 -4.02
C LEU A 118 -25.20 11.66 -3.03
N VAL A 119 -26.18 12.38 -3.58
CA VAL A 119 -27.16 13.17 -2.81
C VAL A 119 -27.99 12.25 -1.93
#